data_AF-A0A453HBG1-F1
#
_entry.id   AF-A0A453HBG1-F1
#
_cell.length_a   1.000
_cell.length_b   1.000
_cell.length_c   1.000
_cell.angle_alpha   90.00
_cell.angle_beta   90.00
_cell.angle_gamma   90.00
#
_symmetry.space_group_name_H-M   'P 1'
#
loop_
_entity.id
_entity.type
_entity.pdbx_description
1 polymer ?
#
loop_
_entity_poly.entity_id
_entity_poly.type
_entity_poly.pdbx_seq_one_letter_code
_entity_poly.pdbx_strand_id
1 'polypeptide(L)'
;DLVNKWTTANRRSAEILAQYGTTRLKVDPVDGSISNPEPVPDHVVGSSSVKPLSCEEEQVMRIFYEQKIQEVCRAFKFPHKIQATAIIYFKRFYLQWSVMEHHPKHIMLTCVYASCKVEENHVSAEELGKGIQQDHQIILNNEMIVLKSLDFDLIVYAPYRSIEGFIDDMDVSSVIFVMVHTNG
;
A
#
# COMPACT_ATOMS: atom_id res chain seq x y z
N ASP A 1 13.16 1.81 -15.21
CA ASP A 1 13.97 1.35 -14.07
C ASP A 1 13.27 1.71 -12.76
N LEU A 2 12.91 0.72 -11.92
CA LEU A 2 12.18 0.98 -10.68
C LEU A 2 13.07 1.66 -9.64
N VAL A 3 14.37 1.32 -9.58
CA VAL A 3 15.34 1.89 -8.63
C VAL A 3 15.37 3.41 -8.71
N ASN A 4 15.41 3.93 -9.92
CA ASN A 4 15.41 5.36 -10.17
C ASN A 4 14.12 6.06 -9.70
N LYS A 5 12.96 5.38 -9.75
CA LYS A 5 11.69 5.99 -9.35
C LYS A 5 11.63 6.26 -7.84
N TRP A 6 11.89 5.26 -7.00
CA TRP A 6 11.84 5.48 -5.55
C TRP A 6 13.02 6.31 -5.03
N THR A 7 14.20 6.24 -5.66
CA THR A 7 15.31 7.15 -5.33
C THR A 7 14.94 8.60 -5.63
N THR A 8 14.22 8.84 -6.73
CA THR A 8 13.73 10.19 -7.09
C THR A 8 12.68 10.68 -6.10
N ALA A 9 11.76 9.81 -5.67
CA ALA A 9 10.76 10.14 -4.65
C ALA A 9 11.43 10.52 -3.31
N ASN A 10 12.34 9.68 -2.81
CA ASN A 10 13.09 9.96 -1.57
C ASN A 10 13.84 11.29 -1.65
N ARG A 11 14.57 11.54 -2.75
CA ARG A 11 15.29 12.80 -2.97
C ARG A 11 14.36 14.01 -2.94
N ARG A 12 13.23 13.94 -3.67
CA ARG A 12 12.22 15.01 -3.68
C ARG A 12 11.71 15.31 -2.27
N SER A 13 11.40 14.29 -1.48
CA SER A 13 10.87 14.46 -0.13
C SER A 13 11.91 14.98 0.85
N ALA A 14 13.18 14.59 0.69
CA ALA A 14 14.29 15.14 1.45
C ALA A 14 14.50 16.63 1.14
N GLU A 15 14.36 17.04 -0.12
CA GLU A 15 14.40 18.45 -0.54
C GLU A 15 13.23 19.24 0.05
N ILE A 16 12.01 18.70 0.03
CA ILE A 16 10.82 19.32 0.64
C ILE A 16 11.01 19.45 2.16
N LEU A 17 11.53 18.42 2.84
CA LEU A 17 11.81 18.48 4.27
C LEU A 17 12.84 19.56 4.59
N ALA A 18 13.89 19.69 3.77
CA ALA A 18 14.92 20.72 3.93
C ALA A 18 14.40 22.13 3.69
N GLN A 19 13.45 22.31 2.76
CA GLN A 19 12.89 23.62 2.40
C GLN A 19 11.76 24.07 3.34
N TYR A 20 10.89 23.15 3.76
CA TYR A 20 9.63 23.48 4.45
C TYR A 20 9.55 22.97 5.89
N GLY A 21 10.52 22.15 6.34
CA GLY A 21 10.51 21.53 7.68
C GLY A 21 9.43 20.46 7.87
N THR A 22 8.59 20.22 6.87
CA THR A 22 7.54 19.20 6.85
C THR A 22 7.37 18.64 5.45
N THR A 23 7.09 17.35 5.36
CA THR A 23 6.84 16.59 4.11
C THR A 23 5.36 16.37 3.84
N ARG A 24 4.47 16.77 4.76
CA ARG A 24 3.05 16.49 4.64
C ARG A 24 2.38 17.48 3.67
N LEU A 25 1.96 16.97 2.51
CA LEU A 25 1.20 17.72 1.52
C LEU A 25 -0.25 17.95 1.98
N LYS A 26 -0.81 19.11 1.64
CA LYS A 26 -2.23 19.40 1.87
C LYS A 26 -3.03 18.84 0.70
N VAL A 27 -4.14 18.18 1.01
CA VAL A 27 -5.13 17.74 0.01
C VAL A 27 -6.34 18.65 0.15
N ASP A 28 -6.68 19.36 -0.91
CA ASP A 28 -7.86 20.21 -0.93
C ASP A 28 -9.14 19.35 -0.86
N PRO A 29 -10.04 19.57 0.12
CA PRO A 29 -11.22 18.71 0.31
C PRO A 29 -12.25 18.75 -0.83
N VAL A 30 -12.18 19.75 -1.70
CA VAL A 30 -13.23 20.05 -2.71
C VAL A 30 -12.91 19.41 -4.07
N ASP A 31 -11.65 19.46 -4.50
CA ASP A 31 -11.17 18.99 -5.80
C ASP A 31 -10.09 17.89 -5.66
N GLY A 32 -9.63 17.64 -4.43
CA GLY A 32 -8.56 16.70 -4.11
C GLY A 32 -7.21 17.12 -4.70
N SER A 33 -7.03 18.40 -5.06
CA SER A 33 -5.76 18.92 -5.56
C SER A 33 -4.69 18.76 -4.48
N ILE A 34 -3.48 18.37 -4.90
CA ILE A 34 -2.36 18.14 -3.98
C ILE A 34 -1.45 19.37 -4.07
N SER A 35 -1.34 20.12 -2.96
CA SER A 35 -0.52 21.33 -2.88
C SER A 35 0.65 21.13 -1.89
N ASN A 36 1.79 21.74 -2.23
CA ASN A 36 2.95 21.77 -1.35
C ASN A 36 2.62 22.57 -0.07
N PRO A 37 3.16 22.20 1.11
CA PRO A 37 2.99 22.98 2.32
C PRO A 37 3.52 24.40 2.15
N GLU A 38 2.88 25.37 2.79
CA GLU A 38 3.33 26.75 2.81
C GLU A 38 4.65 26.87 3.59
N PRO A 39 5.63 27.67 3.12
CA PRO A 39 6.88 27.87 3.83
C PRO A 39 6.62 28.54 5.17
N VAL A 40 7.10 27.91 6.24
CA VAL A 40 7.06 28.49 7.58
C VAL A 40 8.00 29.71 7.58
N PRO A 41 7.55 30.91 7.97
CA PRO A 41 8.46 32.04 8.18
C PRO A 41 9.48 31.66 9.25
N ASP A 42 10.72 32.11 9.07
CA ASP A 42 11.75 32.09 10.10
C ASP A 42 11.13 32.52 11.45
N HIS A 43 11.55 31.87 12.54
CA HIS A 43 11.09 32.08 13.94
C HIS A 43 10.03 31.09 14.50
N VAL A 44 10.36 29.79 14.55
CA VAL A 44 10.07 29.00 15.77
C VAL A 44 11.27 28.12 16.10
N VAL A 45 11.90 28.48 17.21
CA VAL A 45 12.99 27.79 17.90
C VAL A 45 12.56 26.36 18.25
N GLY A 46 13.31 25.37 17.76
CA GLY A 46 13.12 23.95 18.10
C GLY A 46 13.46 22.95 16.99
N SER A 47 14.18 23.31 15.93
CA SER A 47 14.60 22.34 14.91
C SER A 47 15.80 21.53 15.39
N SER A 48 15.54 20.47 16.15
CA SER A 48 16.43 19.30 16.06
C SER A 48 16.50 18.95 14.57
N SER A 49 17.67 19.12 13.95
CA SER A 49 17.90 18.76 12.55
C SER A 49 17.35 17.35 12.29
N VAL A 50 16.15 17.26 11.72
CA VAL A 50 15.53 15.97 11.41
C VAL A 50 16.27 15.45 10.20
N LYS A 51 17.18 14.49 10.43
CA LYS A 51 17.93 13.86 9.36
C LYS A 51 16.92 13.13 8.45
N PRO A 52 16.89 13.40 7.14
CA PRO A 52 16.03 12.67 6.22
C PRO A 52 16.40 11.19 6.22
N LEU A 53 15.39 10.33 6.03
CA LEU A 53 15.57 8.89 5.95
C LEU A 53 16.37 8.52 4.69
N SER A 54 17.37 7.66 4.85
CA SER A 54 18.10 7.07 3.73
C SER A 54 17.18 6.16 2.89
N CYS A 55 17.58 5.92 1.63
CA CYS A 55 16.85 5.02 0.74
C CYS A 55 16.76 3.60 1.31
N GLU A 56 17.81 3.15 2.00
CA GLU A 56 17.88 1.84 2.64
C GLU A 56 16.89 1.74 3.82
N GLU A 57 16.82 2.76 4.67
CA GLU A 57 15.87 2.80 5.80
C GLU A 57 14.42 2.81 5.30
N GLU A 58 14.12 3.58 4.25
CA GLU A 58 12.79 3.55 3.63
C GLU A 58 12.46 2.19 3.01
N GLN A 59 13.45 1.52 2.40
CA GLN A 59 13.27 0.18 1.87
C GLN A 59 12.94 -0.82 2.97
N VAL A 60 13.68 -0.80 4.08
CA VAL A 60 13.40 -1.66 5.25
C VAL A 60 12.00 -1.40 5.79
N MET A 61 11.59 -0.14 5.91
CA MET A 61 10.27 0.21 6.41
C MET A 61 9.16 -0.29 5.46
N ARG A 62 9.33 -0.16 4.15
CA ARG A 62 8.36 -0.67 3.17
C ARG A 62 8.23 -2.20 3.23
N ILE A 63 9.34 -2.93 3.34
CA ILE A 63 9.32 -4.40 3.47
C ILE A 63 8.62 -4.82 4.76
N PHE A 64 8.91 -4.13 5.87
CA PHE A 64 8.25 -4.40 7.15
C PHE A 64 6.74 -4.21 7.07
N TYR A 65 6.27 -3.11 6.47
CA TYR A 65 4.83 -2.86 6.34
C TYR A 65 4.16 -3.76 5.29
N GLU A 66 4.86 -4.20 4.25
CA GLU A 66 4.37 -5.25 3.35
C GLU A 66 4.04 -6.53 4.14
N GLN A 67 4.90 -6.95 5.05
CA GLN A 67 4.63 -8.10 5.94
C GLN A 67 3.45 -7.83 6.88
N LYS A 68 3.32 -6.59 7.40
CA LYS A 68 2.17 -6.22 8.23
C LYS A 68 0.84 -6.27 7.47
N ILE A 69 0.80 -5.94 6.18
CA ILE A 69 -0.41 -6.17 5.35
C ILE A 69 -0.84 -7.63 5.45
N GLN A 70 0.10 -8.56 5.32
CA GLN A 70 -0.20 -10.00 5.37
C GLN A 70 -0.75 -10.42 6.74
N GLU A 71 -0.15 -9.93 7.82
CA GLU A 71 -0.63 -10.20 9.19
C GLU A 71 -2.05 -9.67 9.41
N VAL A 72 -2.34 -8.45 8.95
CA VAL A 72 -3.67 -7.84 9.04
C VAL A 72 -4.68 -8.63 8.23
N CYS A 73 -4.41 -8.91 6.95
CA CYS A 73 -5.31 -9.72 6.12
C CYS A 73 -5.57 -11.10 6.74
N ARG A 74 -4.56 -11.73 7.35
CA ARG A 74 -4.72 -13.01 8.05
C ARG A 74 -5.58 -12.88 9.30
N ALA A 75 -5.39 -11.84 10.11
CA ALA A 75 -6.17 -11.60 11.33
C ALA A 75 -7.66 -11.40 11.04
N PHE A 76 -7.98 -10.69 9.95
CA PHE A 76 -9.34 -10.47 9.48
C PHE A 76 -9.88 -11.60 8.58
N LYS A 77 -9.10 -12.66 8.34
CA LYS A 77 -9.44 -13.80 7.47
C LYS A 77 -9.83 -13.39 6.05
N PHE A 78 -9.18 -12.37 5.51
CA PHE A 78 -9.43 -11.93 4.14
C PHE A 78 -8.89 -12.95 3.12
N PRO A 79 -9.58 -13.12 1.97
CA PRO A 79 -9.09 -13.92 0.87
C PRO A 79 -7.70 -13.48 0.39
N HIS A 80 -6.92 -14.44 -0.11
CA HIS A 80 -5.58 -14.17 -0.67
C HIS A 80 -5.58 -13.12 -1.79
N LYS A 81 -6.68 -13.03 -2.54
CA LYS A 81 -6.88 -12.00 -3.57
C LYS A 81 -6.80 -10.58 -2.99
N ILE A 82 -7.52 -10.30 -1.90
CA ILE A 82 -7.50 -9.01 -1.19
C ILE A 82 -6.08 -8.70 -0.71
N GLN A 83 -5.40 -9.68 -0.11
CA GLN A 83 -4.04 -9.52 0.38
C GLN A 83 -3.07 -9.13 -0.76
N ALA A 84 -3.14 -9.80 -1.91
CA ALA A 84 -2.28 -9.47 -3.05
C ALA A 84 -2.59 -8.07 -3.62
N THR A 85 -3.88 -7.72 -3.75
CA THR A 85 -4.31 -6.40 -4.21
C THR A 85 -3.81 -5.29 -3.28
N ALA A 86 -3.95 -5.45 -1.96
CA ALA A 86 -3.46 -4.48 -0.97
C ALA A 86 -1.93 -4.30 -1.04
N ILE A 87 -1.17 -5.38 -1.17
CA ILE A 87 0.30 -5.32 -1.31
C ILE A 87 0.69 -4.58 -2.61
N ILE A 88 0.00 -4.86 -3.71
CA ILE A 88 0.28 -4.21 -5.00
C ILE A 88 -0.04 -2.71 -4.92
N TYR A 89 -1.15 -2.32 -4.28
CA TYR A 89 -1.46 -0.92 -4.04
C TYR A 89 -0.39 -0.22 -3.21
N PHE A 90 0.04 -0.85 -2.10
CA PHE A 90 1.08 -0.30 -1.23
C PHE A 90 2.40 -0.10 -1.98
N LYS A 91 2.81 -1.10 -2.78
CA LYS A 91 4.02 -1.00 -3.61
C LYS A 91 3.90 0.10 -4.65
N ARG A 92 2.79 0.17 -5.39
CA ARG A 92 2.55 1.19 -6.42
C ARG A 92 2.56 2.60 -5.82
N PHE A 93 1.95 2.78 -4.65
CA PHE A 93 1.95 4.05 -3.92
C PHE A 93 3.38 4.52 -3.61
N TYR A 94 4.20 3.68 -2.98
CA TYR A 94 5.57 4.01 -2.59
C TYR A 94 6.61 3.97 -3.73
N LEU A 95 6.17 3.79 -4.98
CA LEU A 95 6.99 4.11 -6.15
C LEU A 95 6.92 5.60 -6.51
N GLN A 96 5.86 6.28 -6.10
CA GLN A 96 5.64 7.71 -6.37
C GLN A 96 5.89 8.58 -5.13
N TRP A 97 5.59 8.04 -3.95
CA TRP A 97 5.65 8.75 -2.66
C TRP A 97 6.77 8.24 -1.76
N SER A 98 7.29 9.10 -0.90
CA SER A 98 8.21 8.72 0.16
C SER A 98 7.47 8.32 1.45
N VAL A 99 8.13 7.47 2.24
CA VAL A 99 7.73 7.11 3.61
C VAL A 99 7.75 8.33 4.53
N MET A 100 8.56 9.34 4.23
CA MET A 100 8.62 10.60 4.96
C MET A 100 7.36 11.44 4.77
N GLU A 101 6.72 11.38 3.60
CA GLU A 101 5.51 12.18 3.29
C GLU A 101 4.25 11.52 3.84
N HIS A 102 4.14 10.20 3.64
CA HIS A 102 2.98 9.42 4.04
C HIS A 102 3.40 8.27 4.93
N HIS A 103 2.89 8.28 6.17
CA HIS A 103 3.22 7.25 7.14
C HIS A 103 2.69 5.87 6.70
N PRO A 104 3.55 4.84 6.60
CA PRO A 104 3.20 3.55 6.02
C PRO A 104 2.14 2.79 6.79
N LYS A 105 2.02 2.96 8.11
CA LYS A 105 0.89 2.42 8.88
C LYS A 105 -0.48 2.89 8.34
N HIS A 106 -0.60 4.16 7.95
CA HIS A 106 -1.86 4.74 7.50
C HIS A 106 -2.16 4.30 6.06
N ILE A 107 -1.16 4.37 5.18
CA ILE A 107 -1.29 3.93 3.79
C ILE A 107 -1.59 2.43 3.71
N MET A 108 -0.92 1.61 4.52
CA MET A 108 -1.19 0.17 4.65
C MET A 108 -2.67 -0.10 4.94
N LEU A 109 -3.23 0.58 5.95
CA LEU A 109 -4.64 0.45 6.32
C LEU A 109 -5.57 0.88 5.19
N THR A 110 -5.30 2.01 4.55
CA THR A 110 -6.08 2.50 3.41
C THR A 110 -6.00 1.56 2.20
N CYS A 111 -4.84 0.97 1.90
CA CYS A 111 -4.69 -0.02 0.83
C CYS A 111 -5.53 -1.27 1.11
N VAL A 112 -5.52 -1.77 2.36
CA VAL A 112 -6.38 -2.90 2.76
C VAL A 112 -7.86 -2.53 2.60
N TYR A 113 -8.28 -1.37 3.10
CA TYR A 113 -9.66 -0.90 2.97
C TYR A 113 -10.11 -0.77 1.51
N ALA A 114 -9.29 -0.13 0.66
CA ALA A 114 -9.58 0.02 -0.77
C ALA A 114 -9.64 -1.34 -1.48
N SER A 115 -8.75 -2.28 -1.14
CA SER A 115 -8.77 -3.63 -1.71
C SER A 115 -10.04 -4.40 -1.33
N CYS A 116 -10.53 -4.26 -0.09
CA CYS A 116 -11.80 -4.86 0.32
C CYS A 116 -12.97 -4.33 -0.51
N LYS A 117 -13.03 -3.01 -0.76
CA LYS A 117 -14.07 -2.41 -1.62
C LYS A 117 -14.04 -2.95 -3.04
N VAL A 118 -12.86 -3.03 -3.65
CA VAL A 118 -12.68 -3.47 -5.04
C VAL A 118 -13.01 -4.95 -5.22
N GLU A 119 -12.74 -5.77 -4.21
CA GLU A 119 -13.00 -7.20 -4.21
C GLU A 119 -14.40 -7.55 -3.65
N GLU A 120 -15.29 -6.56 -3.52
CA GLU A 120 -16.67 -6.70 -3.03
C GLU A 120 -16.78 -7.37 -1.64
N ASN A 121 -15.74 -7.21 -0.81
CA ASN A 121 -15.72 -7.67 0.57
C ASN A 121 -16.10 -6.51 1.51
N HIS A 122 -17.30 -6.57 2.07
CA HIS A 122 -17.83 -5.50 2.92
C HIS A 122 -17.15 -5.47 4.29
N VAL A 123 -16.26 -4.50 4.49
CA VAL A 123 -15.63 -4.20 5.78
C VAL A 123 -15.68 -2.69 5.99
N SER A 124 -16.18 -2.26 7.15
CA SER A 124 -16.22 -0.83 7.47
C SER A 124 -14.84 -0.31 7.87
N ALA A 125 -14.57 0.97 7.61
CA ALA A 125 -13.34 1.62 8.07
C ALA A 125 -13.23 1.58 9.61
N GLU A 126 -14.35 1.58 10.33
CA GLU A 126 -14.39 1.45 11.79
C GLU A 126 -13.89 0.09 12.28
N GLU A 127 -14.34 -1.00 11.67
CA GLU A 127 -13.91 -2.35 12.03
C GLU A 127 -12.41 -2.53 11.78
N LEU A 128 -11.93 -2.04 10.63
CA LEU A 128 -10.51 -2.10 10.30
C LEU A 128 -9.67 -1.23 11.25
N GLY A 129 -10.15 -0.02 11.58
CA GLY A 129 -9.50 0.88 12.54
C GLY A 129 -9.44 0.30 13.95
N LYS A 130 -10.54 -0.29 14.44
CA LYS A 130 -10.61 -0.95 15.75
C LYS A 130 -9.60 -2.09 15.88
N GLY A 131 -9.43 -2.91 14.84
CA GLY A 131 -8.49 -4.04 14.87
C GLY A 131 -7.01 -3.62 15.00
N ILE A 132 -6.65 -2.41 14.58
CA ILE A 132 -5.25 -1.90 14.63
C ILE A 132 -5.09 -0.73 15.62
N GLN A 133 -6.13 -0.43 16.42
CA GLN A 133 -6.14 0.71 17.35
C GLN A 133 -5.78 2.02 16.64
N GLN A 134 -6.44 2.27 15.50
CA GLN A 134 -6.30 3.50 14.72
C GLN A 134 -7.66 4.14 14.50
N ASP A 135 -7.67 5.46 14.46
CA ASP A 135 -8.86 6.22 14.10
C ASP A 135 -9.22 5.95 12.64
N HIS A 136 -10.47 5.55 12.40
CA HIS A 136 -10.98 5.26 11.06
C HIS A 136 -10.96 6.50 10.15
N GLN A 137 -10.99 7.70 10.72
CA GLN A 137 -10.88 8.95 9.94
C GLN A 137 -9.56 9.02 9.19
N ILE A 138 -8.48 8.44 9.72
CA ILE A 138 -7.18 8.39 9.03
C ILE A 138 -7.29 7.57 7.74
N ILE A 139 -8.04 6.47 7.77
CA ILE A 139 -8.24 5.59 6.61
C ILE A 139 -8.97 6.37 5.51
N LEU A 140 -10.06 7.04 5.87
CA LEU A 140 -10.92 7.81 4.97
C LEU A 140 -10.20 9.03 4.39
N ASN A 141 -9.45 9.77 5.22
CA ASN A 141 -8.69 10.94 4.79
C ASN A 141 -7.59 10.60 3.77
N ASN A 142 -7.02 9.39 3.85
CA ASN A 142 -5.99 8.95 2.90
C ASN A 142 -6.58 8.22 1.67
N GLU A 143 -7.89 7.94 1.63
CA GLU A 143 -8.50 7.15 0.56
C GLU A 143 -8.29 7.81 -0.82
N MET A 144 -8.61 9.09 -0.93
CA MET A 144 -8.50 9.82 -2.19
C MET A 144 -7.05 9.88 -2.70
N ILE A 145 -6.08 10.13 -1.82
CA ILE A 145 -4.67 10.20 -2.24
C ILE A 145 -4.16 8.84 -2.69
N VAL A 146 -4.54 7.75 -2.02
CA VAL A 146 -4.18 6.39 -2.47
C VAL A 146 -4.75 6.12 -3.86
N LEU A 147 -6.04 6.39 -4.08
CA LEU A 147 -6.68 6.16 -5.38
C LEU A 147 -6.03 6.98 -6.51
N LYS A 148 -5.77 8.27 -6.27
CA LYS A 148 -5.08 9.14 -7.24
C LYS A 148 -3.66 8.66 -7.55
N SER A 149 -2.93 8.21 -6.53
CA SER A 149 -1.55 7.70 -6.70
C SER A 149 -1.47 6.37 -7.45
N LEU A 150 -2.57 5.64 -7.50
CA LEU A 150 -2.72 4.43 -8.30
C LEU A 150 -3.20 4.74 -9.72
N ASP A 151 -3.34 6.02 -10.09
CA ASP A 151 -3.94 6.46 -11.36
C ASP A 151 -5.34 5.86 -11.59
N PHE A 152 -6.05 5.54 -10.50
CA PHE A 152 -7.31 4.78 -10.51
C PHE A 152 -7.24 3.41 -11.20
N ASP A 153 -6.05 2.85 -11.42
CA ASP A 153 -5.85 1.48 -11.89
C ASP A 153 -5.97 0.48 -10.73
N LEU A 154 -7.22 0.13 -10.42
CA LEU A 154 -7.59 -0.72 -9.27
C LEU A 154 -7.66 -2.21 -9.62
N ILE A 155 -7.56 -2.59 -10.89
CA ILE A 155 -7.71 -3.99 -11.28
C ILE A 155 -6.36 -4.70 -11.09
N VAL A 156 -6.33 -5.67 -10.19
CA VAL A 156 -5.13 -6.47 -9.91
C VAL A 156 -5.37 -7.93 -10.27
N TYR A 157 -4.57 -8.42 -11.21
CA TYR A 157 -4.58 -9.83 -11.62
C TYR A 157 -3.57 -10.62 -10.78
N ALA A 158 -4.03 -11.17 -9.65
CA ALA A 158 -3.20 -12.04 -8.80
C ALA A 158 -3.08 -13.46 -9.39
N PRO A 159 -1.91 -14.11 -9.29
CA PRO A 159 -1.65 -15.41 -9.95
C PRO A 159 -2.37 -16.59 -9.30
N TYR A 160 -3.13 -16.41 -8.21
CA TYR A 160 -3.78 -17.50 -7.48
C TYR A 160 -4.70 -18.34 -8.36
N ARG A 161 -5.54 -17.69 -9.19
CA ARG A 161 -6.43 -18.40 -10.11
C ARG A 161 -5.68 -19.22 -11.16
N SER A 162 -4.55 -18.71 -11.63
CA SER A 162 -3.71 -19.41 -12.61
C SER A 162 -3.02 -20.63 -11.99
N ILE A 163 -2.60 -20.52 -10.73
CA ILE A 163 -1.99 -21.62 -9.97
C ILE A 163 -3.03 -22.69 -9.67
N GLU A 164 -4.22 -22.32 -9.20
CA GLU A 164 -5.33 -23.26 -8.97
C GLU A 164 -5.66 -24.05 -10.25
N GLY A 165 -5.84 -23.36 -11.38
CA GLY A 165 -6.10 -24.04 -12.66
C GLY A 165 -4.98 -24.97 -13.10
N PHE A 166 -3.71 -24.65 -12.78
CA PHE A 166 -2.59 -25.54 -13.07
C PHE A 166 -2.58 -26.77 -12.16
N ILE A 167 -2.90 -26.62 -10.88
CA ILE A 167 -3.02 -27.73 -9.93
C ILE A 167 -4.16 -28.66 -10.36
N ASP A 168 -5.32 -28.09 -10.71
CA ASP A 168 -6.47 -28.86 -11.19
C ASP A 168 -6.12 -29.67 -12.46
N ASP A 169 -5.38 -29.07 -13.40
CA ASP A 169 -4.92 -29.76 -14.62
C ASP A 169 -3.96 -30.92 -14.32
N MET A 170 -3.04 -30.72 -13.35
CA MET A 170 -2.15 -31.79 -12.88
C MET A 170 -2.89 -32.95 -12.21
N ASP A 171 -3.90 -32.64 -11.40
CA ASP A 171 -4.71 -33.64 -10.70
C ASP A 171 -5.57 -34.44 -11.69
N VAL A 172 -6.21 -33.77 -12.65
CA VAL A 172 -6.98 -34.43 -13.73
C VAL A 172 -6.07 -35.33 -14.58
N SER A 173 -4.88 -34.84 -14.95
CA SER A 173 -3.90 -35.62 -15.72
C SER A 173 -3.44 -36.86 -14.95
N SER A 174 -3.27 -36.76 -13.64
CA SER A 174 -2.88 -37.88 -12.76
C SER A 174 -3.98 -38.94 -12.67
N VAL A 175 -5.25 -38.53 -12.56
CA VAL A 175 -6.40 -39.44 -12.54
C VAL A 175 -6.55 -40.17 -13.88
N ILE A 176 -6.41 -39.46 -15.02
CA ILE A 176 -6.45 -40.08 -16.35
C ILE A 176 -5.32 -41.12 -16.49
N PHE A 177 -4.10 -40.80 -16.06
CA PHE A 177 -2.97 -41.72 -16.11
C PHE A 177 -3.23 -43.01 -15.31
N VAL A 178 -3.75 -42.90 -14.08
CA VAL A 178 -4.11 -44.06 -13.26
C VAL A 178 -5.25 -44.87 -13.89
N MET A 179 -6.26 -44.22 -14.45
CA MET A 179 -7.41 -44.88 -15.07
C MET A 179 -7.05 -45.61 -16.38
N VAL A 180 -6.07 -45.11 -17.15
CA VAL A 180 -5.52 -45.81 -18.32
C VAL A 180 -4.70 -47.03 -17.91
N HIS A 181 -3.93 -46.96 -16.82
CA HIS A 181 -3.09 -48.06 -16.36
C HIS A 181 -3.81 -49.13 -15.53
N THR A 182 -5.00 -48.84 -14.99
CA THR A 182 -5.80 -49.80 -14.20
C THR A 182 -6.87 -50.53 -15.01
N ASN A 183 -7.18 -50.06 -16.23
CA ASN A 183 -8.15 -50.70 -17.14
C ASN A 183 -7.48 -51.46 -18.31
N GLY A 184 -6.18 -51.77 -18.21
CA GLY A 184 -5.45 -52.66 -19.12
C GLY A 184 -5.01 -53.92 -18.41
#